data_AF-A0A075FZ70-F1
#
_entry.id   AF-A0A075FZ70-F1
#
_cell.length_a   1.000
_cell.length_b   1.000
_cell.length_c   1.000
_cell.angle_alpha   90.00
_cell.angle_beta   90.00
_cell.angle_gamma   90.00
#
_symmetry.space_group_name_H-M   'P 1'
#
loop_
_entity.id
_entity.type
_entity.pdbx_description
1 polymer ?
#
loop_
_entity_poly.entity_id
_entity_poly.type
_entity_poly.pdbx_seq_one_letter_code
_entity_poly.pdbx_strand_id
1 'polypeptide(L)'
;MYAIVDITERPKTFFENQKLVDFNKIWFFHDQIKKQQEKPDFEYLAKFEKKYKLNLWKLIQNERIFLYSNFHKFSKNEMMKILEQECRFFEHILDTVKPDFFFSKMPAFHHLELFYEMCKNSGVNVQIIDFAVLGQSCMITQEHEKLDIVNDPKGLERKNRNFDQLQQYLKSSDLLGYLVNNIMKPGKTNQELIQAAKEYLLHSDSENTKTHYTYYGRTKSKVLLHGMMYRIRTKIRESFMNNNLKRTLALPEKFVFFPLHTEIDRTLLITAPFYINQTEAIKIIAKSLPINFKLVVKEHPIQVTRGWRSSSEYKEIMEIPNVILVHPNFSNEELYKNCSLLVTIAGTSGFEATFYGKPAITFVDLNYSILPSVSTVKNLHELPDLINESLTKKVEASSLDHFITLLEKNISKFNYADFLQKLKREFFYGGNLVDVEIPEAKMKLFLEKNHSVLSELADEHITKIKWFKNH
;
A
#
# COMPACT_ATOMS: atom_id res chain seq x y z
N MET A 1 5.66 -4.13 27.97
CA MET A 1 5.21 -4.11 26.55
C MET A 1 5.74 -5.36 25.84
N TYR A 2 5.13 -5.79 24.74
CA TYR A 2 5.55 -6.95 23.96
C TYR A 2 5.85 -6.53 22.52
N ALA A 3 6.75 -7.22 21.81
CA ALA A 3 7.08 -6.91 20.42
C ALA A 3 7.24 -8.17 19.55
N ILE A 4 6.74 -8.07 18.31
CA ILE A 4 7.09 -8.97 17.21
C ILE A 4 7.96 -8.17 16.25
N VAL A 5 9.18 -8.65 16.00
CA VAL A 5 10.16 -7.97 15.16
C VAL A 5 10.31 -8.75 13.85
N ASP A 6 10.04 -8.05 12.74
CA ASP A 6 10.11 -8.55 11.36
C ASP A 6 11.16 -7.76 10.58
N ILE A 7 12.39 -8.26 10.61
CA ILE A 7 13.62 -7.64 10.09
C ILE A 7 14.57 -8.73 9.58
N THR A 8 15.59 -8.35 8.82
CA THR A 8 16.67 -9.25 8.42
C THR A 8 17.62 -9.57 9.59
N GLU A 9 18.54 -10.49 9.38
CA GLU A 9 19.45 -10.98 10.43
C GLU A 9 20.35 -9.88 11.01
N ARG A 10 20.94 -8.98 10.22
CA ARG A 10 21.92 -8.01 10.76
C ARG A 10 21.32 -6.97 11.72
N PRO A 11 20.12 -6.39 11.45
CA PRO A 11 19.47 -5.52 12.41
C PRO A 11 19.03 -6.24 13.70
N LYS A 12 18.92 -7.58 13.70
CA LYS A 12 18.39 -8.38 14.83
C LYS A 12 19.14 -8.14 16.13
N THR A 13 20.48 -8.14 16.06
CA THR A 13 21.37 -7.92 17.21
C THR A 13 21.04 -6.64 17.99
N PHE A 14 20.57 -5.59 17.33
CA PHE A 14 20.14 -4.38 18.01
C PHE A 14 18.92 -4.63 18.90
N PHE A 15 17.87 -5.28 18.36
CA PHE A 15 16.65 -5.54 19.11
C PHE A 15 16.84 -6.55 20.24
N GLU A 16 17.81 -7.47 20.12
CA GLU A 16 18.18 -8.39 21.19
C GLU A 16 18.85 -7.70 22.37
N ASN A 17 19.67 -6.67 22.11
CA ASN A 17 20.57 -6.09 23.10
C ASN A 17 20.15 -4.70 23.61
N GLN A 18 19.27 -4.00 22.89
CA GLN A 18 18.87 -2.63 23.23
C GLN A 18 18.24 -2.55 24.63
N LYS A 19 18.50 -1.44 25.33
CA LYS A 19 17.90 -1.12 26.64
C LYS A 19 17.08 0.18 26.59
N LEU A 20 16.74 0.64 25.40
CA LEU A 20 16.01 1.89 25.15
C LEU A 20 14.53 1.73 25.48
N VAL A 21 13.99 0.53 25.30
CA VAL A 21 12.59 0.18 25.56
C VAL A 21 12.53 -1.13 26.34
N ASP A 22 11.82 -1.11 27.46
CA ASP A 22 11.62 -2.27 28.33
C ASP A 22 10.49 -3.17 27.80
N PHE A 23 10.88 -4.19 27.03
CA PHE A 23 9.97 -5.22 26.54
C PHE A 23 10.00 -6.44 27.46
N ASN A 24 8.82 -6.88 27.89
CA ASN A 24 8.67 -8.13 28.65
C ASN A 24 9.15 -9.34 27.83
N LYS A 25 8.86 -9.32 26.52
CA LYS A 25 9.33 -10.33 25.57
C LYS A 25 9.33 -9.76 24.16
N ILE A 26 10.37 -10.14 23.41
CA ILE A 26 10.52 -9.88 21.99
C ILE A 26 10.51 -11.23 21.27
N TRP A 27 9.70 -11.36 20.23
CA TRP A 27 9.75 -12.48 19.29
C TRP A 27 10.28 -12.00 17.95
N PHE A 28 11.16 -12.79 17.34
CA PHE A 28 11.61 -12.57 15.97
C PHE A 28 10.78 -13.44 15.05
N PHE A 29 10.06 -12.80 14.13
CA PHE A 29 9.09 -13.47 13.25
C PHE A 29 9.75 -14.62 12.45
N HIS A 30 10.89 -14.34 11.82
CA HIS A 30 11.56 -15.31 10.96
C HIS A 30 12.14 -16.52 11.71
N ASP A 31 12.45 -16.40 13.00
CA ASP A 31 12.89 -17.53 13.82
C ASP A 31 11.77 -18.57 14.03
N GLN A 32 10.51 -18.16 13.86
CA GLN A 32 9.34 -19.01 14.03
C GLN A 32 8.96 -19.76 12.75
N ILE A 33 9.54 -19.40 11.61
CA ILE A 33 9.21 -19.97 10.31
C ILE A 33 10.37 -20.82 9.82
N LYS A 34 10.27 -22.13 10.03
CA LYS A 34 11.27 -23.11 9.63
C LYS A 34 10.96 -23.67 8.25
N LYS A 35 12.03 -23.92 7.49
CA LYS A 35 11.93 -24.63 6.21
C LYS A 35 11.52 -26.08 6.46
N GLN A 36 10.30 -26.45 6.06
CA GLN A 36 9.77 -27.79 6.25
C GLN A 36 9.07 -28.27 4.97
N GLN A 37 9.15 -29.58 4.70
CA GLN A 37 8.47 -30.23 3.58
C GLN A 37 7.33 -31.16 4.01
N GLU A 38 7.02 -31.18 5.32
CA GLU A 38 5.92 -31.96 5.86
C GLU A 38 4.56 -31.50 5.31
N LYS A 39 3.57 -32.39 5.35
CA LYS A 39 2.21 -32.05 4.91
C LYS A 39 1.58 -31.04 5.87
N PRO A 40 1.01 -29.94 5.36
CA PRO A 40 0.31 -28.95 6.19
C PRO A 40 -0.91 -29.57 6.87
N ASP A 41 -1.19 -29.11 8.09
CA ASP A 41 -2.37 -29.50 8.87
C ASP A 41 -3.59 -28.67 8.44
N PHE A 42 -4.28 -29.16 7.41
CA PHE A 42 -5.47 -28.48 6.89
C PHE A 42 -6.66 -28.50 7.86
N GLU A 43 -6.72 -29.45 8.79
CA GLU A 43 -7.80 -29.48 9.79
C GLU A 43 -7.62 -28.33 10.79
N TYR A 44 -6.39 -28.10 11.24
CA TYR A 44 -6.04 -26.93 12.03
C TYR A 44 -6.33 -25.63 11.28
N LEU A 45 -5.85 -25.49 10.03
CA LEU A 45 -6.05 -24.28 9.23
C LEU A 45 -7.55 -23.97 9.02
N ALA A 46 -8.38 -24.98 8.78
CA ALA A 46 -9.83 -24.79 8.63
C ALA A 46 -10.52 -24.36 9.94
N LYS A 47 -10.05 -24.86 11.09
CA LYS A 47 -10.54 -24.39 12.41
C LYS A 47 -10.08 -22.96 12.68
N PHE A 48 -8.84 -22.64 12.33
CA PHE A 48 -8.24 -21.33 12.46
C PHE A 48 -9.00 -20.27 11.64
N GLU A 49 -9.34 -20.56 10.38
CA GLU A 49 -10.18 -19.67 9.54
C GLU A 49 -11.49 -19.30 10.21
N LYS A 50 -12.18 -20.28 10.80
CA LYS A 50 -13.44 -20.07 11.51
C LYS A 50 -13.25 -19.25 12.77
N LYS A 51 -12.20 -19.55 13.57
CA LYS A 51 -11.90 -18.85 14.83
C LYS A 51 -11.67 -17.36 14.59
N TYR A 52 -10.85 -17.02 13.59
CA TYR A 52 -10.44 -15.62 13.33
C TYR A 52 -11.22 -14.94 12.20
N LYS A 53 -12.22 -15.60 11.61
CA LYS A 53 -13.05 -15.07 10.50
C LYS A 53 -12.22 -14.65 9.28
N LEU A 54 -11.25 -15.47 8.91
CA LEU A 54 -10.29 -15.19 7.85
C LEU A 54 -10.55 -16.04 6.60
N ASN A 55 -9.98 -15.59 5.48
CA ASN A 55 -9.83 -16.38 4.27
C ASN A 55 -8.33 -16.50 3.97
N LEU A 56 -7.75 -17.64 4.31
CA LEU A 56 -6.30 -17.86 4.23
C LEU A 56 -5.83 -18.00 2.79
N TRP A 57 -6.67 -18.54 1.89
CA TRP A 57 -6.37 -18.58 0.47
C TRP A 57 -6.29 -17.19 -0.14
N LYS A 58 -7.16 -16.27 0.29
CA LYS A 58 -7.10 -14.85 -0.12
C LYS A 58 -5.76 -14.22 0.29
N LEU A 59 -5.18 -14.58 1.44
CA LEU A 59 -3.88 -14.07 1.84
C LEU A 59 -2.75 -14.66 0.98
N ILE A 60 -2.71 -15.99 0.85
CA ILE A 60 -1.59 -16.69 0.20
C ILE A 60 -1.58 -16.50 -1.32
N GLN A 61 -2.74 -16.54 -1.98
CA GLN A 61 -2.80 -16.41 -3.44
C GLN A 61 -2.51 -14.99 -3.92
N ASN A 62 -2.47 -14.01 -3.02
CA ASN A 62 -2.17 -12.61 -3.33
C ASN A 62 -0.81 -12.17 -2.76
N GLU A 63 -0.04 -13.08 -2.16
CA GLU A 63 1.28 -12.74 -1.61
C GLU A 63 2.33 -12.63 -2.72
N ARG A 64 2.97 -11.45 -2.81
CA ARG A 64 3.98 -11.15 -3.83
C ARG A 64 5.16 -12.11 -3.81
N ILE A 65 5.57 -12.59 -2.64
CA ILE A 65 6.69 -13.53 -2.47
C ILE A 65 6.40 -14.85 -3.20
N PHE A 66 5.13 -15.29 -3.18
CA PHE A 66 4.70 -16.54 -3.80
C PHE A 66 4.32 -16.37 -5.27
N LEU A 67 3.61 -15.28 -5.62
CA LEU A 67 3.20 -14.98 -6.99
C LEU A 67 4.37 -14.61 -7.90
N TYR A 68 5.23 -13.70 -7.44
CA TYR A 68 6.33 -13.12 -8.22
C TYR A 68 7.66 -13.67 -7.75
N SER A 69 7.77 -15.00 -7.73
CA SER A 69 8.98 -15.68 -7.27
C SER A 69 10.18 -15.36 -8.16
N ASN A 70 11.08 -14.54 -7.63
CA ASN A 70 12.29 -14.11 -8.34
C ASN A 70 13.43 -15.13 -8.24
N PHE A 71 13.48 -15.92 -7.15
CA PHE A 71 14.66 -16.73 -6.81
C PHE A 71 14.35 -18.15 -6.28
N HIS A 72 13.14 -18.41 -5.79
CA HIS A 72 12.72 -19.72 -5.27
C HIS A 72 11.24 -19.98 -5.52
N LYS A 73 10.94 -20.96 -6.39
CA LYS A 73 9.56 -21.32 -6.72
C LYS A 73 8.97 -22.14 -5.58
N PHE A 74 8.07 -21.55 -4.80
CA PHE A 74 7.41 -22.22 -3.70
C PHE A 74 6.41 -23.27 -4.19
N SER A 75 6.48 -24.47 -3.63
CA SER A 75 5.46 -25.49 -3.77
C SER A 75 4.22 -25.16 -2.91
N LYS A 76 3.09 -25.80 -3.23
CA LYS A 76 1.86 -25.70 -2.43
C LYS A 76 2.12 -26.03 -0.95
N ASN A 77 2.86 -27.11 -0.67
CA ASN A 77 3.13 -27.54 0.70
C ASN A 77 4.02 -26.53 1.44
N GLU A 78 5.05 -25.96 0.79
CA GLU A 78 5.87 -24.92 1.39
C GLU A 78 5.04 -23.69 1.76
N MET A 79 4.21 -23.19 0.84
CA MET A 79 3.34 -22.03 1.10
C MET A 79 2.41 -22.29 2.30
N MET A 80 1.77 -23.46 2.33
CA MET A 80 0.85 -23.81 3.41
C MET A 80 1.56 -24.07 4.74
N LYS A 81 2.79 -24.58 4.73
CA LYS A 81 3.58 -24.77 5.96
C LYS A 81 4.12 -23.48 6.53
N ILE A 82 4.47 -22.52 5.69
CA ILE A 82 4.78 -21.16 6.13
C ILE A 82 3.55 -20.58 6.82
N LEU A 83 2.41 -20.58 6.14
CA LEU A 83 1.15 -20.08 6.68
C LEU A 83 0.73 -20.77 7.99
N GLU A 84 0.85 -22.09 8.08
CA GLU A 84 0.53 -22.84 9.30
C GLU A 84 1.39 -22.40 10.48
N GLN A 85 2.70 -22.21 10.27
CA GLN A 85 3.62 -21.74 11.31
C GLN A 85 3.29 -20.30 11.73
N GLU A 86 2.98 -19.42 10.78
CA GLU A 86 2.53 -18.05 11.07
C GLU A 86 1.26 -18.06 11.93
N CYS A 87 0.25 -18.85 11.53
CA CYS A 87 -1.00 -18.99 12.25
C CYS A 87 -0.78 -19.46 13.70
N ARG A 88 0.00 -20.54 13.89
CA ARG A 88 0.29 -21.08 15.24
C ARG A 88 1.07 -20.09 16.09
N PHE A 89 2.03 -19.40 15.49
CA PHE A 89 2.84 -18.41 16.19
C PHE A 89 2.00 -17.22 16.68
N PHE A 90 1.20 -16.64 15.80
CA PHE A 90 0.36 -15.50 16.14
C PHE A 90 -0.78 -15.88 17.11
N GLU A 91 -1.38 -17.06 16.96
CA GLU A 91 -2.36 -17.58 17.91
C GLU A 91 -1.74 -17.73 19.30
N HIS A 92 -0.54 -18.33 19.38
CA HIS A 92 0.19 -18.45 20.64
C HIS A 92 0.43 -17.09 21.31
N ILE A 93 0.79 -16.05 20.53
CA ILE A 93 0.98 -14.69 21.06
C ILE A 93 -0.33 -14.13 21.62
N LEU A 94 -1.43 -14.20 20.85
CA LEU A 94 -2.71 -13.66 21.31
C LEU A 94 -3.22 -14.38 22.56
N ASP A 95 -3.09 -15.71 22.61
CA ASP A 95 -3.54 -16.51 23.75
C ASP A 95 -2.68 -16.27 25.01
N THR A 96 -1.38 -16.00 24.84
CA THR A 96 -0.43 -15.76 25.94
C THR A 96 -0.49 -14.32 26.45
N VAL A 97 -0.44 -13.34 25.54
CA VAL A 97 -0.33 -11.92 25.88
C VAL A 97 -1.69 -11.32 26.18
N LYS A 98 -2.74 -11.74 25.48
CA LYS A 98 -4.10 -11.17 25.53
C LYS A 98 -4.09 -9.64 25.52
N PRO A 99 -3.51 -9.02 24.46
CA PRO A 99 -3.25 -7.58 24.46
C PRO A 99 -4.54 -6.76 24.37
N ASP A 100 -4.60 -5.66 25.12
CA ASP A 100 -5.68 -4.67 24.96
C ASP A 100 -5.52 -3.82 23.67
N PHE A 101 -4.26 -3.62 23.24
CA PHE A 101 -3.89 -2.79 22.10
C PHE A 101 -2.83 -3.45 21.21
N PHE A 102 -2.97 -3.24 19.90
CA PHE A 102 -1.97 -3.60 18.89
C PHE A 102 -1.55 -2.35 18.10
N PHE A 103 -0.26 -2.06 18.06
CA PHE A 103 0.32 -0.93 17.33
C PHE A 103 1.14 -1.44 16.15
N SER A 104 0.90 -0.91 14.95
CA SER A 104 1.68 -1.28 13.77
C SER A 104 1.64 -0.16 12.71
N LYS A 105 2.45 -0.33 11.66
CA LYS A 105 2.28 0.38 10.40
C LYS A 105 1.36 -0.39 9.46
N MET A 106 0.92 0.26 8.38
CA MET A 106 0.11 -0.38 7.34
C MET A 106 0.72 -1.72 6.86
N PRO A 107 -0.02 -2.85 6.94
CA PRO A 107 0.51 -4.17 6.58
C PRO A 107 0.91 -4.29 5.10
N ALA A 108 2.19 -4.52 4.79
CA ALA A 108 2.65 -4.59 3.40
C ALA A 108 2.70 -6.02 2.80
N PHE A 109 2.59 -7.03 3.66
CA PHE A 109 2.72 -8.46 3.37
C PHE A 109 1.60 -9.24 4.05
N HIS A 110 1.32 -10.45 3.54
CA HIS A 110 0.20 -11.26 4.00
C HIS A 110 0.27 -11.64 5.49
N HIS A 111 1.47 -11.89 6.04
CA HIS A 111 1.64 -12.27 7.45
C HIS A 111 1.38 -11.09 8.40
N LEU A 112 1.68 -9.86 7.96
CA LEU A 112 1.33 -8.64 8.70
C LEU A 112 -0.19 -8.41 8.66
N GLU A 113 -0.81 -8.64 7.49
CA GLU A 113 -2.27 -8.53 7.31
C GLU A 113 -3.00 -9.60 8.13
N LEU A 114 -2.45 -10.82 8.16
CA LEU A 114 -2.92 -11.94 8.98
C LEU A 114 -3.00 -11.52 10.45
N PHE A 115 -1.91 -11.03 11.02
CA PHE A 115 -1.89 -10.66 12.44
C PHE A 115 -2.78 -9.45 12.74
N TYR A 116 -2.81 -8.46 11.84
CA TYR A 116 -3.71 -7.32 11.93
C TYR A 116 -5.18 -7.75 12.00
N GLU A 117 -5.64 -8.59 11.06
CA GLU A 117 -7.02 -9.09 11.05
C GLU A 117 -7.32 -10.02 12.24
N MET A 118 -6.35 -10.83 12.69
CA MET A 118 -6.50 -11.63 13.91
C MET A 118 -6.74 -10.76 15.15
N CYS A 119 -5.95 -9.70 15.34
CA CYS A 119 -6.12 -8.75 16.44
C CYS A 119 -7.51 -8.11 16.39
N LYS A 120 -7.88 -7.54 15.24
CA LYS A 120 -9.18 -6.89 15.02
C LYS A 120 -10.35 -7.84 15.30
N ASN A 121 -10.31 -9.05 14.74
CA ASN A 121 -11.39 -10.03 14.89
C ASN A 121 -11.44 -10.68 16.28
N SER A 122 -10.41 -10.49 17.11
CA SER A 122 -10.36 -10.92 18.51
C SER A 122 -10.71 -9.80 19.50
N GLY A 123 -11.13 -8.62 19.02
CA GLY A 123 -11.50 -7.48 19.86
C GLY A 123 -10.32 -6.69 20.43
N VAL A 124 -9.11 -6.87 19.90
CA VAL A 124 -7.95 -6.06 20.26
C VAL A 124 -8.06 -4.70 19.58
N ASN A 125 -7.85 -3.61 20.33
CA ASN A 125 -7.88 -2.26 19.76
C ASN A 125 -6.65 -2.01 18.90
N VAL A 126 -6.84 -1.84 17.60
CA VAL A 126 -5.72 -1.66 16.67
C VAL A 126 -5.44 -0.18 16.39
N GLN A 127 -4.17 0.18 16.35
CA GLN A 127 -3.70 1.49 15.91
C GLN A 127 -2.66 1.31 14.80
N ILE A 128 -3.08 1.55 13.56
CA ILE A 128 -2.23 1.52 12.37
C ILE A 128 -1.83 2.94 12.00
N ILE A 129 -0.52 3.18 11.90
CA ILE A 129 0.02 4.39 11.29
C ILE A 129 0.16 4.19 9.77
N ASP A 130 -0.44 5.09 9.00
CA ASP A 130 -0.32 5.14 7.54
C ASP A 130 -0.27 6.59 7.04
N PHE A 131 0.18 6.81 5.81
CA PHE A 131 0.14 8.13 5.19
C PHE A 131 -1.30 8.62 5.04
N ALA A 132 -1.52 9.89 5.37
CA ALA A 132 -2.76 10.57 5.04
C ALA A 132 -2.93 10.62 3.51
N VAL A 133 -4.16 10.70 3.02
CA VAL A 133 -4.40 10.85 1.56
C VAL A 133 -3.92 12.21 1.05
N LEU A 134 -3.81 13.21 1.93
CA LEU A 134 -3.37 14.57 1.63
C LEU A 134 -2.25 15.02 2.58
N GLY A 135 -1.24 15.69 2.03
CA GLY A 135 -0.09 16.20 2.80
C GLY A 135 0.91 15.11 3.18
N GLN A 136 1.97 15.48 3.91
CA GLN A 136 3.08 14.57 4.28
C GLN A 136 2.91 13.88 5.64
N SER A 137 1.75 14.09 6.27
CA SER A 137 1.41 13.56 7.59
C SER A 137 0.91 12.12 7.54
N CYS A 138 0.72 11.52 8.71
CA CYS A 138 0.05 10.24 8.85
C CYS A 138 -1.39 10.37 9.38
N MET A 139 -2.10 9.26 9.40
CA MET A 139 -3.29 9.02 10.22
C MET A 139 -3.01 7.84 11.15
N ILE A 140 -3.69 7.80 12.30
CA ILE A 140 -3.70 6.65 13.22
C ILE A 140 -5.11 6.07 13.20
N THR A 141 -5.29 4.95 12.49
CA THR A 141 -6.62 4.37 12.25
C THR A 141 -6.75 2.93 12.74
N GLN A 142 -7.99 2.48 12.94
CA GLN A 142 -8.30 1.07 13.14
C GLN A 142 -8.28 0.29 11.83
N GLU A 143 -8.91 0.85 10.80
CA GLU A 143 -8.97 0.30 9.46
C GLU A 143 -8.34 1.32 8.51
N HIS A 144 -7.31 0.95 7.75
CA HIS A 144 -6.60 1.94 6.91
C HIS A 144 -7.46 2.40 5.73
N GLU A 145 -8.47 1.64 5.29
CA GLU A 145 -9.44 2.13 4.30
C GLU A 145 -10.51 3.06 4.89
N LYS A 146 -10.63 3.23 6.20
CA LYS A 146 -11.71 4.02 6.79
C LYS A 146 -11.21 5.17 7.65
N LEU A 147 -12.07 6.17 7.81
CA LEU A 147 -11.89 7.17 8.85
C LEU A 147 -12.49 6.64 10.14
N ASP A 148 -11.82 6.89 11.26
CA ASP A 148 -12.36 6.50 12.56
C ASP A 148 -13.28 7.59 13.11
N ILE A 149 -12.97 8.86 12.83
CA ILE A 149 -13.85 9.99 13.14
C ILE A 149 -14.68 10.27 11.89
N VAL A 150 -15.89 9.70 11.84
CA VAL A 150 -16.85 9.87 10.73
C VAL A 150 -18.04 10.76 11.07
N ASN A 151 -18.36 10.91 12.35
CA ASN A 151 -19.48 11.75 12.79
C ASN A 151 -19.04 13.21 12.79
N ASP A 152 -19.85 14.08 12.18
CA ASP A 152 -19.67 15.52 12.19
C ASP A 152 -19.70 16.03 13.65
N PRO A 153 -18.55 16.37 14.24
CA PRO A 153 -18.54 16.82 15.63
C PRO A 153 -19.32 18.13 15.69
N LYS A 154 -20.26 18.28 16.64
CA LYS A 154 -21.03 19.51 16.81
C LYS A 154 -20.09 20.73 16.76
N GLY A 155 -20.32 21.62 15.80
CA GLY A 155 -19.50 22.82 15.60
C GLY A 155 -18.30 22.66 14.65
N LEU A 156 -18.28 21.65 13.77
CA LEU A 156 -17.30 21.62 12.67
C LEU A 156 -17.46 22.86 11.79
N GLU A 157 -16.43 23.69 11.76
CA GLU A 157 -16.41 24.89 10.95
C GLU A 157 -16.42 24.50 9.46
N ARG A 158 -17.43 24.98 8.73
CA ARG A 158 -17.50 24.82 7.28
C ARG A 158 -16.63 25.90 6.63
N LYS A 159 -15.53 25.48 6.03
CA LYS A 159 -14.62 26.38 5.29
C LYS A 159 -15.27 26.94 4.02
N ASN A 160 -16.31 26.27 3.51
CA ASN A 160 -17.08 26.61 2.31
C ASN A 160 -16.19 26.86 1.08
N ARG A 161 -15.15 26.05 0.91
CA ARG A 161 -14.23 26.16 -0.24
C ARG A 161 -14.98 25.82 -1.53
N ASN A 162 -14.80 26.64 -2.57
CA ASN A 162 -15.27 26.34 -3.92
C ASN A 162 -14.30 25.39 -4.66
N PHE A 163 -14.66 24.92 -5.87
CA PHE A 163 -13.81 23.99 -6.63
C PHE A 163 -12.41 24.53 -6.92
N ASP A 164 -12.26 25.81 -7.25
CA ASP A 164 -10.94 26.40 -7.52
C ASP A 164 -10.04 26.36 -6.28
N GLN A 165 -10.59 26.70 -5.12
CA GLN A 165 -9.89 26.63 -3.82
C GLN A 165 -9.55 25.18 -3.44
N LEU A 166 -10.47 24.24 -3.66
CA LEU A 166 -10.25 22.82 -3.41
C LEU A 166 -9.14 22.27 -4.33
N GLN A 167 -9.14 22.63 -5.61
CA GLN A 167 -8.09 22.22 -6.56
C GLN A 167 -6.72 22.80 -6.18
N GLN A 168 -6.66 24.05 -5.73
CA GLN A 168 -5.43 24.65 -5.21
C GLN A 168 -4.93 23.91 -3.96
N TYR A 169 -5.84 23.55 -3.06
CA TYR A 169 -5.52 22.75 -1.88
C TYR A 169 -4.95 21.37 -2.24
N LEU A 170 -5.56 20.65 -3.18
CA LEU A 170 -5.06 19.37 -3.70
C LEU A 170 -3.64 19.53 -4.27
N LYS A 171 -3.42 20.54 -5.12
CA LYS A 171 -2.11 20.81 -5.73
C LYS A 171 -1.04 21.17 -4.69
N SER A 172 -1.40 21.88 -3.64
CA SER A 172 -0.48 22.25 -2.56
C SER A 172 -0.06 21.06 -1.67
N SER A 173 -0.84 19.99 -1.68
CA SER A 173 -0.61 18.83 -0.81
C SER A 173 0.48 17.88 -1.32
N ASP A 174 0.80 17.90 -2.63
CA ASP A 174 1.70 17.01 -3.42
C ASP A 174 2.37 15.84 -2.66
N LEU A 175 1.55 14.95 -2.07
CA LEU A 175 2.05 13.81 -1.31
C LEU A 175 2.70 12.81 -2.25
N LEU A 176 2.07 12.51 -3.39
CA LEU A 176 2.57 11.53 -4.35
C LEU A 176 3.96 11.94 -4.88
N GLY A 177 4.11 13.19 -5.32
CA GLY A 177 5.39 13.73 -5.77
C GLY A 177 6.45 13.68 -4.66
N TYR A 178 6.07 14.02 -3.43
CA TYR A 178 6.97 13.93 -2.28
C TYR A 178 7.40 12.48 -1.98
N LEU A 179 6.45 11.55 -1.81
CA LEU A 179 6.74 10.14 -1.52
C LEU A 179 7.62 9.52 -2.60
N VAL A 180 7.33 9.78 -3.87
CA VAL A 180 8.15 9.27 -4.97
C VAL A 180 9.57 9.80 -4.90
N ASN A 181 9.74 11.09 -4.66
CA ASN A 181 11.04 11.74 -4.73
C ASN A 181 11.90 11.56 -3.47
N ASN A 182 11.27 11.31 -2.32
CA ASN A 182 11.93 11.33 -1.01
C ASN A 182 11.88 10.00 -0.25
N ILE A 183 10.89 9.14 -0.52
CA ILE A 183 10.64 7.91 0.25
C ILE A 183 10.78 6.65 -0.61
N MET A 184 10.14 6.59 -1.78
CA MET A 184 10.11 5.39 -2.62
C MET A 184 11.39 5.20 -3.43
N LYS A 185 12.03 6.29 -3.88
CA LYS A 185 13.34 6.23 -4.53
C LYS A 185 14.43 6.17 -3.45
N PRO A 186 15.34 5.19 -3.51
CA PRO A 186 16.53 5.18 -2.68
C PRO A 186 17.35 6.47 -2.87
N GLY A 187 18.20 6.78 -1.88
CA GLY A 187 19.04 7.98 -1.83
C GLY A 187 19.69 8.34 -3.16
N LYS A 188 19.67 9.64 -3.50
CA LYS A 188 20.07 10.16 -4.81
C LYS A 188 21.59 10.27 -4.99
N THR A 189 22.37 10.14 -3.92
CA THR A 189 23.82 10.34 -4.02
C THR A 189 24.49 9.07 -4.53
N ASN A 190 25.35 9.23 -5.54
CA ASN A 190 26.17 8.12 -6.05
C ASN A 190 27.01 7.49 -4.92
N GLN A 191 27.36 8.28 -3.89
CA GLN A 191 28.10 7.80 -2.72
C GLN A 191 27.30 6.80 -1.88
N GLU A 192 26.04 7.09 -1.51
CA GLU A 192 25.18 6.16 -0.75
C GLU A 192 24.99 4.84 -1.50
N LEU A 193 24.77 4.91 -2.82
CA LEU A 193 24.61 3.72 -3.66
C LEU A 193 25.91 2.89 -3.73
N ILE A 194 27.06 3.55 -3.93
CA ILE A 194 28.36 2.87 -3.96
C ILE A 194 28.65 2.23 -2.59
N GLN A 195 28.37 2.94 -1.51
CA GLN A 195 28.60 2.43 -0.16
C GLN A 195 27.68 1.24 0.15
N ALA A 196 26.39 1.33 -0.19
CA ALA A 196 25.45 0.21 -0.06
C ALA A 196 25.87 -0.99 -0.91
N ALA A 197 26.38 -0.77 -2.13
CA ALA A 197 26.88 -1.84 -2.98
C ALA A 197 28.14 -2.49 -2.40
N LYS A 198 29.10 -1.71 -1.89
CA LYS A 198 30.29 -2.21 -1.19
C LYS A 198 29.89 -3.02 0.03
N GLU A 199 29.02 -2.46 0.88
CA GLU A 199 28.51 -3.08 2.09
C GLU A 199 27.81 -4.41 1.76
N TYR A 200 26.94 -4.44 0.74
CA TYR A 200 26.30 -5.66 0.28
C TYR A 200 27.31 -6.69 -0.22
N LEU A 201 28.30 -6.29 -1.03
CA LEU A 201 29.27 -7.24 -1.58
C LEU A 201 30.17 -7.84 -0.49
N LEU A 202 30.57 -7.05 0.49
CA LEU A 202 31.45 -7.46 1.58
C LEU A 202 30.69 -8.23 2.68
N HIS A 203 29.50 -7.75 3.06
CA HIS A 203 28.83 -8.13 4.30
C HIS A 203 27.40 -8.67 4.12
N SER A 204 26.87 -8.81 2.89
CA SER A 204 25.52 -9.42 2.77
C SER A 204 25.50 -10.83 3.30
N ASP A 205 24.57 -11.04 4.22
CA ASP A 205 24.49 -12.25 5.01
C ASP A 205 23.82 -13.38 4.22
N SER A 206 24.51 -14.52 4.14
CA SER A 206 23.95 -15.74 3.58
C SER A 206 22.94 -16.41 4.52
N GLU A 207 22.95 -16.09 5.81
CA GLU A 207 22.04 -16.68 6.80
C GLU A 207 20.59 -16.32 6.54
N ASN A 208 20.31 -15.09 6.07
CA ASN A 208 18.97 -14.70 5.62
C ASN A 208 18.37 -15.72 4.62
N THR A 209 19.19 -16.31 3.74
CA THR A 209 18.71 -17.29 2.75
C THR A 209 18.30 -18.65 3.34
N LYS A 210 18.68 -18.91 4.60
CA LYS A 210 18.33 -20.11 5.37
C LYS A 210 17.18 -19.83 6.34
N THR A 211 17.19 -18.67 7.00
CA THR A 211 16.25 -18.32 8.07
C THR A 211 15.01 -17.57 7.57
N HIS A 212 15.11 -16.81 6.47
CA HIS A 212 14.01 -15.99 5.96
C HIS A 212 13.46 -16.59 4.67
N TYR A 213 12.23 -17.09 4.69
CA TYR A 213 11.60 -17.67 3.49
C TYR A 213 11.55 -16.65 2.32
N THR A 214 11.42 -15.36 2.62
CA THR A 214 11.45 -14.27 1.63
C THR A 214 12.80 -14.12 0.91
N TYR A 215 13.87 -14.73 1.43
CA TYR A 215 15.22 -14.74 0.86
C TYR A 215 15.62 -16.08 0.25
N TYR A 216 14.76 -17.10 0.25
CA TYR A 216 15.10 -18.42 -0.29
C TYR A 216 15.57 -18.34 -1.75
N GLY A 217 16.60 -19.15 -2.04
CA GLY A 217 17.18 -19.29 -3.38
C GLY A 217 18.02 -18.10 -3.86
N ARG A 218 18.12 -17.01 -3.07
CA ARG A 218 18.98 -15.86 -3.37
C ARG A 218 20.46 -16.24 -3.27
N THR A 219 21.24 -15.75 -4.22
CA THR A 219 22.71 -15.70 -4.16
C THR A 219 23.16 -14.35 -4.71
N LYS A 220 24.36 -13.88 -4.34
CA LYS A 220 24.92 -12.61 -4.84
C LYS A 220 24.86 -12.55 -6.38
N SER A 221 25.28 -13.61 -7.06
CA SER A 221 25.27 -13.71 -8.53
C SER A 221 23.86 -13.68 -9.12
N LYS A 222 22.89 -14.42 -8.55
CA LYS A 222 21.49 -14.41 -9.01
C LYS A 222 20.85 -13.04 -8.84
N VAL A 223 21.11 -12.37 -7.72
CA VAL A 223 20.58 -11.02 -7.45
C VAL A 223 21.13 -10.00 -8.45
N LEU A 224 22.45 -10.03 -8.70
CA LEU A 224 23.10 -9.15 -9.69
C LEU A 224 22.58 -9.41 -11.11
N LEU A 225 22.52 -10.68 -11.53
CA LEU A 225 21.99 -11.06 -12.84
C LEU A 225 20.52 -10.66 -12.99
N HIS A 226 19.69 -10.93 -11.98
CA HIS A 226 18.28 -10.53 -11.98
C HIS A 226 18.15 -9.01 -12.12
N GLY A 227 18.92 -8.23 -11.36
CA GLY A 227 18.90 -6.76 -11.44
C GLY A 227 19.29 -6.24 -12.83
N MET A 228 20.31 -6.83 -13.46
CA MET A 228 20.71 -6.50 -14.83
C MET A 228 19.59 -6.82 -15.84
N MET A 229 19.07 -8.04 -15.82
CA MET A 229 18.00 -8.48 -16.73
C MET A 229 16.71 -7.69 -16.52
N TYR A 230 16.39 -7.34 -15.28
CA TYR A 230 15.25 -6.51 -14.93
C TYR A 230 15.35 -5.11 -15.55
N ARG A 231 16.53 -4.46 -15.46
CA ARG A 231 16.77 -3.15 -16.10
C ARG A 231 16.62 -3.22 -17.62
N ILE A 232 17.15 -4.26 -18.26
CA ILE A 232 17.02 -4.48 -19.71
C ILE A 232 15.54 -4.61 -20.09
N ARG A 233 14.80 -5.50 -19.42
CA ARG A 233 13.36 -5.70 -19.68
C ARG A 233 12.55 -4.42 -19.47
N THR A 234 12.87 -3.67 -18.42
CA THR A 234 12.22 -2.37 -18.14
C THR A 234 12.41 -1.41 -19.31
N LYS A 235 13.63 -1.25 -19.82
CA LYS A 235 13.91 -0.37 -20.97
C LYS A 235 13.20 -0.82 -22.25
N ILE A 236 13.13 -2.13 -22.51
CA ILE A 236 12.41 -2.67 -23.66
C ILE A 236 10.91 -2.34 -23.58
N ARG A 237 10.30 -2.55 -22.41
CA ARG A 237 8.88 -2.26 -22.17
C ARG A 237 8.59 -0.76 -22.22
N GLU A 238 9.50 0.06 -21.70
CA GLU A 238 9.43 1.52 -21.80
C GLU A 238 9.50 2.00 -23.25
N SER A 239 10.43 1.44 -24.04
CA SER A 239 10.53 1.72 -25.47
C SER A 239 9.25 1.33 -26.22
N PHE A 240 8.64 0.19 -25.88
CA PHE A 240 7.35 -0.19 -26.43
C PHE A 240 6.29 0.88 -26.15
N MET A 241 6.14 1.35 -24.91
CA MET A 241 5.16 2.39 -24.58
C MET A 241 5.44 3.71 -25.31
N ASN A 242 6.71 4.13 -25.36
CA ASN A 242 7.11 5.36 -26.04
C ASN A 242 6.78 5.35 -27.54
N ASN A 243 6.89 4.18 -28.17
CA ASN A 243 6.63 4.03 -29.61
C ASN A 243 5.15 3.85 -29.95
N ASN A 244 4.34 3.32 -29.02
CA ASN A 244 2.96 2.90 -29.31
C ASN A 244 1.88 3.77 -28.62
N LEU A 245 2.18 4.38 -27.47
CA LEU A 245 1.20 5.15 -26.69
C LEU A 245 1.33 6.65 -26.95
N LYS A 246 0.19 7.32 -27.11
CA LYS A 246 0.14 8.76 -27.37
C LYS A 246 0.30 9.57 -26.09
N ARG A 247 1.18 10.58 -26.12
CA ARG A 247 1.41 11.55 -25.03
C ARG A 247 0.44 12.72 -25.09
N THR A 248 -0.08 13.01 -26.27
CA THR A 248 -1.10 14.01 -26.56
C THR A 248 -2.05 13.41 -27.58
N LEU A 249 -3.36 13.58 -27.37
CA LEU A 249 -4.41 13.15 -28.29
C LEU A 249 -5.70 13.93 -28.01
N ALA A 250 -6.54 14.11 -29.02
CA ALA A 250 -7.88 14.67 -28.83
C ALA A 250 -8.75 13.65 -28.09
N LEU A 251 -9.08 13.93 -26.82
CA LEU A 251 -9.87 13.04 -25.99
C LEU A 251 -11.27 12.82 -26.61
N PRO A 252 -11.87 11.63 -26.46
CA PRO A 252 -13.23 11.40 -26.91
C PRO A 252 -14.21 12.35 -26.22
N GLU A 253 -15.30 12.70 -26.90
CA GLU A 253 -16.33 13.59 -26.33
C GLU A 253 -16.95 13.02 -25.04
N LYS A 254 -17.18 11.71 -25.02
CA LYS A 254 -17.76 10.98 -23.88
C LYS A 254 -16.86 9.81 -23.51
N PHE A 255 -16.26 9.87 -22.33
CA PHE A 255 -15.41 8.80 -21.85
C PHE A 255 -15.42 8.63 -20.34
N VAL A 256 -15.17 7.38 -19.94
CA VAL A 256 -14.87 7.00 -18.58
C VAL A 256 -13.35 6.86 -18.45
N PHE A 257 -12.78 7.38 -17.36
CA PHE A 257 -11.35 7.26 -17.10
C PHE A 257 -11.06 6.12 -16.10
N PHE A 258 -10.10 5.25 -16.44
CA PHE A 258 -9.61 4.18 -15.57
C PHE A 258 -8.08 4.24 -15.43
N PRO A 259 -7.55 4.80 -14.32
CA PRO A 259 -6.13 4.73 -14.02
C PRO A 259 -5.76 3.33 -13.54
N LEU A 260 -4.70 2.76 -14.13
CA LEU A 260 -4.13 1.51 -13.65
C LEU A 260 -3.41 1.73 -12.32
N HIS A 261 -3.48 0.72 -11.46
CA HIS A 261 -2.70 0.63 -10.24
C HIS A 261 -1.29 0.11 -10.52
N THR A 262 -0.34 0.47 -9.67
CA THR A 262 0.99 -0.15 -9.70
C THR A 262 0.87 -1.64 -9.32
N GLU A 263 1.47 -2.53 -10.10
CA GLU A 263 1.50 -3.96 -9.81
C GLU A 263 2.45 -4.30 -8.67
N ILE A 264 2.26 -5.47 -8.05
CA ILE A 264 3.06 -5.88 -6.89
C ILE A 264 2.98 -4.80 -5.80
N ASP A 265 1.78 -4.24 -5.59
CA ASP A 265 1.48 -3.21 -4.61
C ASP A 265 0.41 -3.67 -3.64
N ARG A 266 0.48 -3.19 -2.39
CA ARG A 266 -0.47 -3.52 -1.34
C ARG A 266 -1.92 -3.24 -1.78
N THR A 267 -2.15 -2.15 -2.49
CA THR A 267 -3.48 -1.73 -2.94
C THR A 267 -4.20 -2.83 -3.70
N LEU A 268 -3.49 -3.58 -4.56
CA LEU A 268 -4.05 -4.71 -5.29
C LEU A 268 -3.98 -6.01 -4.51
N LEU A 269 -2.88 -6.25 -3.79
CA LEU A 269 -2.61 -7.54 -3.17
C LEU A 269 -3.40 -7.76 -1.87
N ILE A 270 -3.73 -6.70 -1.15
CA ILE A 270 -4.37 -6.75 0.17
C ILE A 270 -5.73 -6.05 0.15
N THR A 271 -5.79 -4.79 -0.28
CA THR A 271 -7.05 -4.02 -0.27
C THR A 271 -8.04 -4.51 -1.33
N ALA A 272 -7.57 -4.84 -2.54
CA ALA A 272 -8.41 -5.29 -3.66
C ALA A 272 -7.99 -6.64 -4.25
N PRO A 273 -7.92 -7.72 -3.43
CA PRO A 273 -7.25 -8.98 -3.77
C PRO A 273 -7.91 -9.75 -4.93
N PHE A 274 -9.16 -9.44 -5.25
CA PHE A 274 -9.87 -10.08 -6.37
C PHE A 274 -9.63 -9.40 -7.73
N TYR A 275 -8.92 -8.27 -7.75
CA TYR A 275 -8.77 -7.42 -8.94
C TYR A 275 -7.31 -7.22 -9.37
N ILE A 276 -6.41 -8.14 -9.01
CA ILE A 276 -4.99 -8.09 -9.41
C ILE A 276 -4.83 -8.09 -10.93
N ASN A 277 -5.65 -8.87 -11.64
CA ASN A 277 -5.68 -8.86 -13.10
C ASN A 277 -6.47 -7.63 -13.60
N GLN A 278 -5.73 -6.54 -13.77
CA GLN A 278 -6.33 -5.27 -14.21
C GLN A 278 -6.79 -5.30 -15.67
N THR A 279 -6.20 -6.14 -16.52
CA THR A 279 -6.70 -6.32 -17.90
C THR A 279 -8.11 -6.89 -17.89
N GLU A 280 -8.42 -7.80 -16.97
CA GLU A 280 -9.80 -8.30 -16.81
C GLU A 280 -10.72 -7.22 -16.24
N ALA A 281 -10.26 -6.41 -15.28
CA ALA A 281 -11.03 -5.27 -14.80
C ALA A 281 -11.37 -4.28 -15.94
N ILE A 282 -10.41 -3.98 -16.83
CA ILE A 282 -10.63 -3.14 -18.02
C ILE A 282 -11.70 -3.77 -18.91
N LYS A 283 -11.63 -5.08 -19.20
CA LYS A 283 -12.63 -5.77 -20.02
C LYS A 283 -14.02 -5.72 -19.39
N ILE A 284 -14.13 -5.90 -18.08
CA ILE A 284 -15.39 -5.83 -17.34
C ILE A 284 -15.99 -4.42 -17.43
N ILE A 285 -15.18 -3.38 -17.20
CA ILE A 285 -15.63 -1.98 -17.30
C ILE A 285 -16.04 -1.66 -18.74
N ALA A 286 -15.19 -2.01 -19.72
CA ALA A 286 -15.42 -1.76 -21.14
C ALA A 286 -16.73 -2.39 -21.65
N LYS A 287 -17.07 -3.60 -21.20
CA LYS A 287 -18.34 -4.28 -21.51
C LYS A 287 -19.56 -3.61 -20.85
N SER A 288 -19.33 -2.88 -19.76
CA SER A 288 -20.39 -2.24 -18.95
C SER A 288 -20.67 -0.80 -19.38
N LEU A 289 -19.90 -0.24 -20.31
CA LEU A 289 -20.10 1.13 -20.79
C LEU A 289 -21.29 1.25 -21.75
N PRO A 290 -21.98 2.40 -21.75
CA PRO A 290 -22.92 2.74 -22.82
C PRO A 290 -22.23 2.79 -24.18
N ILE A 291 -22.95 2.45 -25.25
CA ILE A 291 -22.39 2.27 -26.61
C ILE A 291 -21.66 3.51 -27.16
N ASN A 292 -22.02 4.70 -26.71
CA ASN A 292 -21.44 5.98 -27.13
C ASN A 292 -20.25 6.45 -26.26
N PHE A 293 -19.77 5.63 -25.32
CA PHE A 293 -18.62 5.94 -24.47
C PHE A 293 -17.38 5.14 -24.87
N LYS A 294 -16.21 5.76 -24.66
CA LYS A 294 -14.92 5.08 -24.64
C LYS A 294 -14.39 4.93 -23.21
N LEU A 295 -13.56 3.93 -22.98
CA LEU A 295 -12.78 3.78 -21.76
C LEU A 295 -11.36 4.29 -22.02
N VAL A 296 -10.97 5.39 -21.39
CA VAL A 296 -9.59 5.87 -21.44
C VAL A 296 -8.83 5.24 -20.28
N VAL A 297 -7.77 4.49 -20.59
CA VAL A 297 -6.92 3.82 -19.61
C VAL A 297 -5.58 4.50 -19.57
N LYS A 298 -5.01 4.69 -18.37
CA LYS A 298 -3.68 5.27 -18.20
C LYS A 298 -2.85 4.44 -17.24
N GLU A 299 -1.61 4.15 -17.63
CA GLU A 299 -0.61 3.52 -16.76
C GLU A 299 -0.14 4.45 -15.63
N HIS A 300 0.10 3.88 -14.46
CA HIS A 300 0.66 4.60 -13.32
C HIS A 300 2.14 4.92 -13.54
N PRO A 301 2.61 6.18 -13.39
CA PRO A 301 4.01 6.53 -13.58
C PRO A 301 5.00 5.73 -12.70
N ILE A 302 4.58 5.36 -11.49
CA ILE A 302 5.41 4.57 -10.55
C ILE A 302 5.60 3.11 -11.01
N GLN A 303 4.82 2.62 -11.98
CA GLN A 303 4.99 1.28 -12.54
C GLN A 303 6.41 1.07 -13.13
N VAL A 304 7.16 2.14 -13.44
CA VAL A 304 8.59 2.08 -13.77
C VAL A 304 9.42 1.34 -12.71
N THR A 305 9.09 1.52 -11.43
CA THR A 305 9.79 0.90 -10.30
C THR A 305 9.51 -0.62 -10.22
N ARG A 306 8.45 -1.07 -10.91
CA ARG A 306 8.01 -2.47 -11.06
C ARG A 306 8.31 -3.04 -12.45
N GLY A 307 9.06 -2.27 -13.26
CA GLY A 307 9.62 -2.74 -14.52
C GLY A 307 8.63 -2.73 -15.68
N TRP A 308 7.56 -1.93 -15.58
CA TRP A 308 6.45 -1.86 -16.53
C TRP A 308 5.71 -3.19 -16.71
N ARG A 309 4.46 -3.14 -17.19
CA ARG A 309 3.77 -4.38 -17.60
C ARG A 309 4.43 -4.97 -18.83
N SER A 310 4.14 -6.23 -19.14
CA SER A 310 4.63 -6.81 -20.37
C SER A 310 4.07 -6.08 -21.60
N SER A 311 4.85 -6.04 -22.68
CA SER A 311 4.37 -5.48 -23.94
C SER A 311 3.15 -6.22 -24.49
N SER A 312 3.01 -7.52 -24.19
CA SER A 312 1.82 -8.31 -24.53
C SER A 312 0.57 -7.82 -23.79
N GLU A 313 0.66 -7.51 -22.50
CA GLU A 313 -0.48 -6.98 -21.75
C GLU A 313 -0.91 -5.61 -22.29
N TYR A 314 0.03 -4.72 -22.62
CA TYR A 314 -0.33 -3.45 -23.25
C TYR A 314 -1.01 -3.63 -24.60
N LYS A 315 -0.53 -4.58 -25.44
CA LYS A 315 -1.20 -4.90 -26.71
C LYS A 315 -2.62 -5.41 -26.48
N GLU A 316 -2.80 -6.33 -25.54
CA GLU A 316 -4.12 -6.87 -25.19
C GLU A 316 -5.09 -5.76 -24.77
N ILE A 317 -4.63 -4.78 -23.96
CA ILE A 317 -5.44 -3.62 -23.58
C ILE A 317 -5.80 -2.77 -24.82
N MET A 318 -4.83 -2.52 -25.71
CA MET A 318 -5.02 -1.72 -26.92
C MET A 318 -5.95 -2.38 -27.95
N GLU A 319 -6.09 -3.70 -27.92
CA GLU A 319 -6.96 -4.47 -28.83
C GLU A 319 -8.44 -4.43 -28.40
N ILE A 320 -8.76 -3.94 -27.19
CA ILE A 320 -10.16 -3.84 -26.73
C ILE A 320 -10.88 -2.71 -27.50
N PRO A 321 -11.96 -2.98 -28.26
CA PRO A 321 -12.49 -2.05 -29.27
C PRO A 321 -12.92 -0.64 -28.81
N ASN A 322 -13.35 -0.52 -27.56
CA ASN A 322 -13.77 0.74 -26.97
C ASN A 322 -12.80 1.28 -25.92
N VAL A 323 -11.55 0.81 -25.90
CA VAL A 323 -10.49 1.26 -24.99
C VAL A 323 -9.46 2.13 -25.72
N ILE A 324 -8.99 3.17 -25.05
CA ILE A 324 -7.85 4.00 -25.48
C ILE A 324 -6.82 3.99 -24.37
N LEU A 325 -5.68 3.34 -24.59
CA LEU A 325 -4.55 3.36 -23.66
C LEU A 325 -3.65 4.57 -23.95
N VAL A 326 -3.53 5.48 -22.98
CA VAL A 326 -2.69 6.68 -23.09
C VAL A 326 -1.34 6.49 -22.40
N HIS A 327 -0.35 7.27 -22.84
CA HIS A 327 0.99 7.21 -22.29
C HIS A 327 1.02 7.56 -20.79
N PRO A 328 1.87 6.94 -19.94
CA PRO A 328 1.97 7.26 -18.51
C PRO A 328 2.19 8.75 -18.17
N ASN A 329 2.78 9.50 -19.10
CA ASN A 329 3.04 10.94 -18.99
C ASN A 329 1.90 11.85 -19.49
N PHE A 330 0.77 11.29 -19.94
CA PHE A 330 -0.41 12.08 -20.31
C PHE A 330 -0.90 12.88 -19.09
N SER A 331 -1.43 14.10 -19.25
CA SER A 331 -1.83 14.92 -18.10
C SER A 331 -3.02 14.31 -17.34
N ASN A 332 -2.85 14.05 -16.04
CA ASN A 332 -3.98 13.66 -15.16
C ASN A 332 -5.01 14.78 -15.08
N GLU A 333 -4.58 16.04 -15.03
CA GLU A 333 -5.48 17.19 -14.98
C GLU A 333 -6.36 17.30 -16.23
N GLU A 334 -5.82 16.99 -17.41
CA GLU A 334 -6.63 16.94 -18.64
C GLU A 334 -7.65 15.80 -18.60
N LEU A 335 -7.26 14.62 -18.10
CA LEU A 335 -8.17 13.47 -17.97
C LEU A 335 -9.29 13.78 -16.97
N TYR A 336 -8.96 14.35 -15.80
CA TYR A 336 -9.95 14.71 -14.79
C TYR A 336 -10.89 15.82 -15.25
N LYS A 337 -10.42 16.85 -15.97
CA LYS A 337 -11.30 17.91 -16.47
C LYS A 337 -12.32 17.40 -17.49
N ASN A 338 -11.91 16.45 -18.33
CA ASN A 338 -12.71 16.06 -19.51
C ASN A 338 -13.50 14.76 -19.34
N CYS A 339 -13.14 13.87 -18.40
CA CYS A 339 -13.90 12.63 -18.23
C CYS A 339 -15.34 12.91 -17.74
N SER A 340 -16.24 11.98 -18.04
CA SER A 340 -17.62 12.02 -17.53
C SER A 340 -17.76 11.30 -16.19
N LEU A 341 -16.91 10.30 -15.96
CA LEU A 341 -16.88 9.46 -14.77
C LEU A 341 -15.47 8.89 -14.61
N LEU A 342 -15.00 8.76 -13.36
CA LEU A 342 -13.81 7.97 -13.05
C LEU A 342 -14.21 6.61 -12.50
N VAL A 343 -13.57 5.53 -12.96
CA VAL A 343 -13.67 4.21 -12.33
C VAL A 343 -12.28 3.82 -11.85
N THR A 344 -12.15 3.29 -10.63
CA THR A 344 -10.87 2.82 -10.09
C THR A 344 -11.09 1.56 -9.27
N ILE A 345 -10.06 0.73 -9.15
CA ILE A 345 -10.11 -0.43 -8.24
C ILE A 345 -10.12 0.06 -6.79
N ALA A 346 -8.99 0.61 -6.34
CA ALA A 346 -8.80 1.07 -4.96
C ALA A 346 -7.87 2.31 -4.85
N GLY A 347 -7.86 3.19 -5.87
CA GLY A 347 -6.84 4.24 -6.01
C GLY A 347 -7.31 5.61 -5.51
N THR A 348 -6.38 6.49 -5.14
CA THR A 348 -6.68 7.88 -4.76
C THR A 348 -7.21 8.72 -5.93
N SER A 349 -6.99 8.29 -7.17
CA SER A 349 -7.50 9.01 -8.34
C SER A 349 -9.02 9.19 -8.32
N GLY A 350 -9.77 8.26 -7.73
CA GLY A 350 -11.22 8.41 -7.53
C GLY A 350 -11.56 9.60 -6.65
N PHE A 351 -10.79 9.81 -5.59
CA PHE A 351 -10.90 11.00 -4.75
C PHE A 351 -10.45 12.26 -5.47
N GLU A 352 -9.29 12.24 -6.15
CA GLU A 352 -8.76 13.38 -6.90
C GLU A 352 -9.75 13.89 -7.96
N ALA A 353 -10.47 12.99 -8.65
CA ALA A 353 -11.48 13.35 -9.64
C ALA A 353 -12.63 14.17 -9.07
N THR A 354 -12.98 13.99 -7.79
CA THR A 354 -14.04 14.77 -7.14
C THR A 354 -13.67 16.27 -7.05
N PHE A 355 -12.39 16.61 -6.95
CA PHE A 355 -11.91 18.01 -6.99
C PHE A 355 -12.14 18.69 -8.34
N TYR A 356 -12.33 17.90 -9.40
CA TYR A 356 -12.67 18.36 -10.75
C TYR A 356 -14.17 18.24 -11.05
N GLY A 357 -14.99 18.04 -10.00
CA GLY A 357 -16.43 17.92 -10.12
C GLY A 357 -16.88 16.61 -10.79
N LYS A 358 -16.02 15.59 -10.82
CA LYS A 358 -16.30 14.30 -11.48
C LYS A 358 -16.73 13.23 -10.48
N PRO A 359 -17.85 12.53 -10.72
CA PRO A 359 -18.23 11.39 -9.91
C PRO A 359 -17.21 10.26 -10.08
N ALA A 360 -17.19 9.32 -9.14
CA ALA A 360 -16.29 8.17 -9.19
C ALA A 360 -16.98 6.86 -8.80
N ILE A 361 -16.50 5.75 -9.37
CA ILE A 361 -16.80 4.38 -8.92
C ILE A 361 -15.52 3.73 -8.40
N THR A 362 -15.61 3.10 -7.23
CA THR A 362 -14.55 2.28 -6.64
C THR A 362 -14.94 0.81 -6.61
N PHE A 363 -13.99 -0.12 -6.76
CA PHE A 363 -14.30 -1.56 -6.66
C PHE A 363 -14.28 -2.08 -5.22
N VAL A 364 -13.75 -1.28 -4.30
CA VAL A 364 -13.74 -1.54 -2.86
C VAL A 364 -14.16 -0.29 -2.10
N ASP A 365 -14.59 -0.48 -0.85
CA ASP A 365 -14.92 0.61 0.04
C ASP A 365 -13.64 1.31 0.52
N LEU A 366 -13.61 2.65 0.46
CA LEU A 366 -12.46 3.49 0.78
C LEU A 366 -12.91 4.68 1.63
N ASN A 367 -11.96 5.41 2.20
CA ASN A 367 -12.25 6.47 3.17
C ASN A 367 -13.11 7.59 2.58
N TYR A 368 -13.00 7.82 1.26
CA TYR A 368 -13.76 8.82 0.52
C TYR A 368 -15.04 8.27 -0.12
N SER A 369 -15.35 6.98 0.04
CA SER A 369 -16.63 6.39 -0.41
C SER A 369 -17.85 6.96 0.31
N ILE A 370 -17.65 7.68 1.43
CA ILE A 370 -18.70 8.44 2.12
C ILE A 370 -19.24 9.62 1.29
N LEU A 371 -18.49 10.08 0.28
CA LEU A 371 -18.93 11.16 -0.60
C LEU A 371 -20.14 10.71 -1.45
N PRO A 372 -21.25 11.48 -1.51
CA PRO A 372 -22.44 11.10 -2.29
C PRO A 372 -22.20 10.87 -3.78
N SER A 373 -21.15 11.50 -4.32
CA SER A 373 -20.72 11.38 -5.71
C SER A 373 -19.83 10.17 -5.99
N VAL A 374 -19.53 9.37 -4.97
CA VAL A 374 -18.69 8.18 -5.06
C VAL A 374 -19.56 6.95 -4.81
N SER A 375 -19.53 6.01 -5.75
CA SER A 375 -20.25 4.74 -5.63
C SER A 375 -19.27 3.58 -5.50
N THR A 376 -19.56 2.59 -4.66
CA THR A 376 -18.74 1.39 -4.55
C THR A 376 -19.45 0.20 -5.18
N VAL A 377 -18.73 -0.57 -6.01
CA VAL A 377 -19.24 -1.80 -6.62
C VAL A 377 -19.49 -2.85 -5.55
N LYS A 378 -20.74 -3.31 -5.44
CA LYS A 378 -21.13 -4.44 -4.58
C LYS A 378 -21.30 -5.73 -5.35
N ASN A 379 -21.72 -5.63 -6.61
CA ASN A 379 -21.97 -6.74 -7.51
C ASN A 379 -21.51 -6.35 -8.91
N LEU A 380 -20.65 -7.17 -9.54
CA LEU A 380 -20.14 -6.90 -10.89
C LEU A 380 -21.23 -6.97 -11.95
N HIS A 381 -22.32 -7.73 -11.72
CA HIS A 381 -23.44 -7.81 -12.65
C HIS A 381 -24.24 -6.50 -12.74
N GLU A 382 -24.20 -5.69 -11.69
CA GLU A 382 -24.88 -4.39 -11.60
C GLU A 382 -23.99 -3.23 -12.07
N LEU A 383 -22.75 -3.51 -12.49
CA LEU A 383 -21.81 -2.48 -12.93
C LEU A 383 -22.36 -1.61 -14.10
N PRO A 384 -23.06 -2.15 -15.12
CA PRO A 384 -23.64 -1.31 -16.17
C PRO A 384 -24.65 -0.28 -15.63
N ASP A 385 -25.54 -0.70 -14.73
CA ASP A 385 -26.55 0.17 -14.12
C ASP A 385 -25.89 1.20 -13.20
N LEU A 386 -24.90 0.78 -12.41
CA LEU A 386 -24.13 1.66 -11.53
C LEU A 386 -23.37 2.74 -12.32
N ILE A 387 -22.82 2.39 -13.49
CA ILE A 387 -22.17 3.34 -14.40
C ILE A 387 -23.19 4.37 -14.90
N ASN A 388 -24.36 3.91 -15.37
CA ASN A 388 -25.43 4.80 -15.85
C ASN A 388 -25.91 5.76 -14.76
N GLU A 389 -26.16 5.26 -13.54
CA GLU A 389 -26.52 6.08 -12.39
C GLU A 389 -25.42 7.09 -12.07
N SER A 390 -24.16 6.62 -11.97
CA SER A 390 -23.03 7.48 -11.56
C SER A 390 -22.71 8.56 -12.59
N LEU A 391 -22.96 8.32 -13.89
CA LEU A 391 -22.84 9.33 -14.95
C LEU A 391 -23.82 10.50 -14.78
N THR A 392 -24.91 10.32 -14.03
CA THR A 392 -25.90 11.38 -13.75
C THR A 392 -25.60 12.16 -12.47
N LYS A 393 -24.68 11.65 -11.63
CA LYS A 393 -24.32 12.27 -10.35
C LYS A 393 -23.54 13.57 -10.57
N LYS A 394 -23.84 14.56 -9.74
CA LYS A 394 -23.07 15.79 -9.64
C LYS A 394 -22.28 15.78 -8.35
N VAL A 395 -21.04 16.26 -8.42
CA VAL A 395 -20.24 16.50 -7.22
C VAL A 395 -20.58 17.89 -6.72
N GLU A 396 -20.94 17.99 -5.44
CA GLU A 396 -21.18 19.26 -4.77
C GLU A 396 -19.90 19.69 -4.02
N ALA A 397 -19.40 20.88 -4.31
CA ALA A 397 -18.19 21.41 -3.67
C ALA A 397 -18.31 21.46 -2.14
N SER A 398 -19.51 21.74 -1.62
CA SER A 398 -19.81 21.75 -0.17
C SER A 398 -19.66 20.38 0.48
N SER A 399 -20.05 19.30 -0.22
CA SER A 399 -19.92 17.93 0.28
C SER A 399 -18.46 17.49 0.29
N LEU A 400 -17.71 17.83 -0.77
CA LEU A 400 -16.27 17.59 -0.83
C LEU A 400 -15.54 18.38 0.27
N ASP A 401 -15.80 19.68 0.39
CA ASP A 401 -15.16 20.53 1.39
C ASP A 401 -15.40 20.01 2.82
N HIS A 402 -16.64 19.60 3.11
CA HIS A 402 -16.98 18.99 4.39
C HIS A 402 -16.17 17.72 4.66
N PHE A 403 -16.05 16.83 3.66
CA PHE A 403 -15.20 15.65 3.76
C PHE A 403 -13.72 16.01 4.00
N ILE A 404 -13.19 17.04 3.34
CA ILE A 404 -11.81 17.50 3.59
C ILE A 404 -11.65 17.96 5.04
N THR A 405 -12.60 18.72 5.58
CA THR A 405 -12.53 19.14 6.99
C THR A 405 -12.59 17.94 7.95
N LEU A 406 -13.36 16.91 7.61
CA LEU A 406 -13.39 15.64 8.37
C LEU A 406 -12.06 14.88 8.26
N LEU A 407 -11.49 14.79 7.06
CA LEU A 407 -10.19 14.16 6.82
C LEU A 407 -9.08 14.88 7.61
N GLU A 408 -9.03 16.21 7.57
CA GLU A 408 -8.07 17.03 8.32
C GLU A 408 -8.12 16.76 9.85
N LYS A 409 -9.29 16.39 10.40
CA LYS A 409 -9.41 15.99 11.82
C LYS A 409 -8.85 14.61 12.14
N ASN A 410 -8.74 13.73 11.14
CA ASN A 410 -8.14 12.41 11.28
C ASN A 410 -6.62 12.43 10.99
N ILE A 411 -6.09 13.54 10.44
CA ILE A 411 -4.68 13.70 10.10
C ILE A 411 -3.86 14.14 11.32
N SER A 412 -2.77 13.42 11.54
CA SER A 412 -1.74 13.70 12.53
C SER A 412 -0.94 14.96 12.20
N LYS A 413 -0.43 15.65 13.22
CA LYS A 413 0.59 16.71 13.02
C LYS A 413 1.97 16.14 12.73
N PHE A 414 2.19 14.86 13.00
CA PHE A 414 3.44 14.17 12.77
C PHE A 414 3.74 14.08 11.26
N ASN A 415 4.81 14.76 10.81
CA ASN A 415 5.31 14.62 9.45
C ASN A 415 6.02 13.26 9.30
N TYR A 416 5.22 12.24 9.00
CA TYR A 416 5.67 10.86 8.90
C TYR A 416 6.68 10.67 7.77
N ALA A 417 6.48 11.37 6.64
CA ALA A 417 7.37 11.24 5.49
C ALA A 417 8.79 11.75 5.82
N ASP A 418 8.91 12.92 6.43
CA ASP A 418 10.20 13.47 6.88
C ASP A 418 10.88 12.55 7.89
N PHE A 419 10.13 12.03 8.87
CA PHE A 419 10.69 11.12 9.87
C PHE A 419 11.23 9.82 9.25
N LEU A 420 10.49 9.20 8.32
CA LEU A 420 10.97 8.01 7.59
C LEU A 420 12.19 8.32 6.72
N GLN A 421 12.27 9.51 6.13
CA GLN A 421 13.46 9.93 5.38
C GLN A 421 14.68 10.06 6.30
N LYS A 422 14.54 10.68 7.47
CA LYS A 422 15.60 10.78 8.48
C LYS A 422 16.09 9.40 8.89
N LEU A 423 15.17 8.47 9.19
CA LEU A 423 15.49 7.09 9.56
C LEU A 423 16.27 6.37 8.45
N LYS A 424 15.83 6.50 7.18
CA LYS A 424 16.51 5.90 6.01
C LYS A 424 17.93 6.41 5.80
N ARG A 425 18.13 7.72 5.96
CA ARG A 425 19.46 8.33 5.82
C ARG A 425 20.39 7.91 6.96
N GLU A 426 19.86 7.89 8.18
CA GLU A 426 20.66 7.59 9.36
C GLU A 426 21.13 6.13 9.39
N PHE A 427 20.23 5.18 9.09
CA PHE A 427 20.50 3.75 9.30
C PHE A 427 20.61 2.92 8.03
N PHE A 428 19.95 3.29 6.92
CA PHE A 428 19.72 2.38 5.80
C PHE A 428 20.35 2.84 4.48
N TYR A 429 21.45 3.60 4.52
CA TYR A 429 22.15 4.12 3.33
C TYR A 429 21.21 4.83 2.34
N GLY A 430 20.32 5.68 2.87
CA GLY A 430 19.29 6.36 2.07
C GLY A 430 18.19 5.41 1.55
N GLY A 431 18.03 4.23 2.15
CA GLY A 431 17.11 3.18 1.73
C GLY A 431 17.66 2.21 0.67
N ASN A 432 18.96 2.27 0.36
CA ASN A 432 19.59 1.35 -0.60
C ASN A 432 19.90 -0.04 -0.01
N LEU A 433 20.05 -0.13 1.31
CA LEU A 433 20.35 -1.38 2.01
C LEU A 433 19.67 -1.39 3.37
N VAL A 434 18.85 -2.42 3.63
CA VAL A 434 18.12 -2.59 4.89
C VAL A 434 18.79 -3.58 5.84
N ASP A 435 19.62 -4.48 5.31
CA ASP A 435 20.35 -5.49 6.09
C ASP A 435 21.66 -4.90 6.61
N VAL A 436 21.55 -4.21 7.75
CA VAL A 436 22.60 -3.37 8.35
C VAL A 436 22.67 -3.61 9.85
N GLU A 437 23.82 -3.34 10.46
CA GLU A 437 23.92 -3.26 11.92
C GLU A 437 23.45 -1.90 12.42
N ILE A 438 22.75 -1.89 13.55
CA ILE A 438 22.22 -0.66 14.17
C ILE A 438 22.89 -0.48 15.54
N PRO A 439 23.90 0.41 15.66
CA PRO A 439 24.53 0.67 16.96
C PRO A 439 23.55 1.32 17.92
N GLU A 440 23.41 0.79 19.14
CA GLU A 440 22.48 1.31 20.14
C GLU A 440 22.75 2.78 20.48
N ALA A 441 24.02 3.17 20.64
CA ALA A 441 24.40 4.56 20.89
C ALA A 441 23.93 5.50 19.78
N LYS A 442 23.99 5.05 18.52
CA LYS A 442 23.52 5.82 17.37
C LYS A 442 21.99 5.92 17.34
N MET A 443 21.29 4.84 17.66
CA MET A 443 19.83 4.86 17.82
C MET A 443 19.41 5.82 18.93
N LYS A 444 20.08 5.76 20.09
CA LYS A 444 19.81 6.66 21.22
C LYS A 444 19.94 8.13 20.83
N LEU A 445 21.05 8.52 20.20
CA LEU A 445 21.27 9.89 19.70
C LEU A 445 20.20 10.30 18.67
N PHE A 446 19.78 9.39 17.80
CA PHE A 446 18.72 9.65 16.83
C PHE A 446 17.38 9.90 17.52
N LEU A 447 17.02 9.12 18.54
CA LEU A 447 15.79 9.32 19.32
C LEU A 447 15.82 10.64 20.08
N GLU A 448 16.94 10.97 20.74
CA GLU A 448 17.12 12.25 21.45
C GLU A 448 16.96 13.45 20.50
N LYS A 449 17.59 13.39 19.32
CA LYS A 449 17.50 14.45 18.30
C LYS A 449 16.07 14.65 17.77
N ASN A 450 15.25 13.61 17.78
CA ASN A 450 13.87 13.65 17.26
C ASN A 450 12.81 13.60 18.39
N HIS A 451 13.21 13.78 19.65
CA HIS A 451 12.35 13.61 20.82
C HIS A 451 11.06 14.44 20.75
N SER A 452 11.16 15.72 20.34
CA SER A 452 10.00 16.62 20.22
C SER A 452 8.92 16.02 19.33
N VAL A 453 9.29 15.59 18.13
CA VAL A 453 8.36 15.08 17.12
C VAL A 453 7.82 13.70 17.50
N LEU A 454 8.64 12.88 18.16
CA LEU A 454 8.22 11.58 18.70
C LEU A 454 7.26 11.71 19.90
N SER A 455 7.44 12.75 20.73
CA SER A 455 6.55 13.01 21.87
C SER A 455 5.16 13.41 21.40
N GLU A 456 5.08 14.27 20.37
CA GLU A 456 3.79 14.62 19.74
C GLU A 456 3.07 13.38 19.19
N LEU A 457 3.79 12.49 18.51
CA LEU A 457 3.20 11.23 18.02
C LEU A 457 2.73 10.33 19.16
N ALA A 458 3.49 10.26 20.26
CA ALA A 458 3.11 9.48 21.44
C ALA A 458 1.81 10.02 22.08
N ASP A 459 1.66 11.34 22.19
CA ASP A 459 0.46 11.99 22.69
C ASP A 459 -0.78 11.71 21.83
N GLU A 460 -0.60 11.64 20.51
CA GLU A 460 -1.68 11.25 19.59
C GLU A 460 -2.10 9.79 19.77
N HIS A 461 -1.15 8.87 19.94
CA HIS A 461 -1.47 7.48 20.31
C HIS A 461 -2.20 7.38 21.66
N ILE A 462 -1.78 8.14 22.67
CA ILE A 462 -2.46 8.19 23.97
C ILE A 462 -3.88 8.74 23.82
N THR A 463 -4.06 9.78 23.01
CA THR A 463 -5.38 10.34 22.70
C THR A 463 -6.27 9.29 22.05
N LYS A 464 -5.72 8.51 21.11
CA LYS A 464 -6.42 7.41 20.45
C LYS A 464 -6.79 6.29 21.43
N ILE A 465 -5.90 5.91 22.34
CA ILE A 465 -6.19 4.96 23.43
C ILE A 465 -7.37 5.43 24.28
N LYS A 466 -7.41 6.73 24.63
CA LYS A 466 -8.54 7.30 25.40
C LYS A 466 -9.84 7.28 24.60
N TRP A 467 -9.77 7.53 23.29
CA TRP A 467 -10.93 7.46 22.40
C TRP A 467 -11.56 6.07 22.37
N PHE A 468 -10.75 5.00 22.32
CA PHE A 468 -11.20 3.59 22.43
C PHE A 468 -11.83 3.21 23.76
N LYS A 469 -11.56 3.95 24.85
CA LYS A 469 -12.20 3.69 26.14
C LYS A 469 -13.60 4.31 26.23
N ASN A 470 -13.91 5.22 25.32
CA ASN A 470 -15.14 6.01 25.32
C ASN A 470 -16.12 5.59 24.21
N HIS A 471 -15.72 4.69 23.30
CA HIS A 471 -16.49 4.14 22.18
C HIS A 471 -16.28 2.63 22.18
#